data_AF-A0A059LJM6-F1
#
_entry.id   AF-A0A059LJM6-F1
#
_cell.length_a   1.000
_cell.length_b   1.000
_cell.length_c   1.000
_cell.angle_alpha   90.00
_cell.angle_beta   90.00
_cell.angle_gamma   90.00
#
_symmetry.space_group_name_H-M   'P 1'
#
loop_
_entity.id
_entity.type
_entity.pdbx_description
1 polymer ?
#
loop_
_entity_poly.entity_id
_entity_poly.type
_entity_poly.pdbx_seq_one_letter_code
_entity_poly.pdbx_strand_id
1 'polypeptide(L)'
;MDDDLATLTSIASGGLGRWVDGPDGSKFYEKDVDCLVCLRHLQRILREDDPESRPALLASWRCNLAKTDLVPLLVAHADDEELTLAALKALTLLALPPPPGLVEQSPALLSRARAGVRDALLVRDALAVALGSLARPLAARLDARAASTVQLVAALVHGLMAVPPPSHDASSAVCEALADRASRWALARTLLEEGGGDLFSAVAGLAGELELRPLAPLLVHLVLALVSLASPQLLLEAKAAQGKGDEEVGKEARKNGSKTAPEAPNRAPLFSSRTTQHPSLQRQHAHAPSRHPHTSAVFVRRHVEHANSVVFRNAPNLQQLPEMPGIVNAKQAQAQRRQGPGSSQGRLRDLSVSERETVVSLAAWLDEFLESGAYNALMQATFAQLRPGLLVSTCPEQDFLAFLKLAAHCMGYVRLREEARLAQAGTRASTDSSAAPAPSPFAGISSTAGFDTFHWLHTLWVGVADVAEGGGARQTHREDK
;
A
#
# COMPACT_ATOMS: atom_id res chain seq x y z
N MET A 1 23.99 15.70 20.97
CA MET A 1 23.56 14.30 21.22
C MET A 1 23.05 14.12 22.63
N ASP A 2 23.89 14.07 23.68
CA ASP A 2 23.37 13.87 25.06
C ASP A 2 22.42 14.99 25.53
N ASP A 3 22.76 16.25 25.22
CA ASP A 3 21.89 17.40 25.51
C ASP A 3 20.57 17.38 24.71
N ASP A 4 20.60 16.85 23.48
CA ASP A 4 19.40 16.73 22.64
C ASP A 4 18.48 15.61 23.12
N LEU A 5 19.02 14.49 23.61
CA LEU A 5 18.23 13.42 24.25
C LEU A 5 17.62 13.88 25.57
N ALA A 6 18.35 14.66 26.38
CA ALA A 6 17.82 15.26 27.60
C ALA A 6 16.66 16.22 27.26
N THR A 7 16.84 17.05 26.22
CA THR A 7 15.79 17.94 25.72
C THR A 7 14.58 17.17 25.23
N LEU A 8 14.77 16.09 24.48
CA LEU A 8 13.68 15.22 24.01
C LEU A 8 12.91 14.59 25.18
N THR A 9 13.62 14.15 26.21
CA THR A 9 12.99 13.59 27.42
C THR A 9 12.16 14.65 28.16
N SER A 10 12.62 15.90 28.21
CA SER A 10 11.87 17.03 28.76
C SER A 10 10.62 17.36 27.93
N ILE A 11 10.72 17.32 26.59
CA ILE A 11 9.57 17.49 25.70
C ILE A 11 8.54 16.37 25.94
N ALA A 12 9.01 15.13 26.07
CA ALA A 12 8.18 13.94 26.27
C ALA A 12 7.52 13.85 27.67
N SER A 13 8.04 14.55 28.68
CA SER A 13 7.50 14.50 30.04
C SER A 13 6.38 15.51 30.31
N GLY A 14 6.04 16.35 29.32
CA GLY A 14 4.93 17.31 29.42
C GLY A 14 5.16 18.64 28.71
N GLY A 15 6.32 18.85 28.06
CA GLY A 15 6.60 20.11 27.35
C GLY A 15 5.67 20.41 26.16
N LEU A 16 4.93 19.42 25.66
CA LEU A 16 3.91 19.63 24.62
C LEU A 16 2.51 19.88 25.19
N GLY A 17 2.25 19.42 26.41
CA GLY A 17 0.94 19.46 27.02
C GLY A 17 0.67 18.24 27.88
N ARG A 18 -0.59 18.11 28.30
CA ARG A 18 -1.04 17.01 29.15
C ARG A 18 -2.53 16.75 29.00
N TRP A 19 -2.94 15.56 29.38
CA TRP A 19 -4.36 15.23 29.54
C TRP A 19 -4.89 15.81 30.84
N VAL A 20 -6.01 16.54 30.76
CA VAL A 20 -6.71 17.14 31.89
C VAL A 20 -8.13 16.59 31.93
N ASP A 21 -8.60 16.28 33.14
CA ASP A 21 -9.98 15.88 33.37
C ASP A 21 -10.86 17.13 33.42
N GLY A 22 -11.84 17.18 32.52
CA GLY A 22 -12.87 18.22 32.49
C GLY A 22 -13.91 18.05 33.58
N PRO A 23 -14.70 19.11 33.85
CA PRO A 23 -15.74 19.09 34.89
C PRO A 23 -16.81 18.02 34.65
N ASP A 24 -17.04 17.63 33.39
CA ASP A 24 -18.03 16.62 32.99
C ASP A 24 -17.46 15.18 32.99
N GLY A 25 -16.22 14.99 33.45
CA GLY A 25 -15.50 13.72 33.40
C GLY A 25 -14.95 13.35 32.02
N SER A 26 -15.08 14.24 31.04
CA SER A 26 -14.41 14.12 29.74
C SER A 26 -12.93 14.46 29.85
N LYS A 27 -12.06 13.77 29.11
CA LYS A 27 -10.63 14.09 29.04
C LYS A 27 -10.36 14.97 27.83
N PHE A 28 -9.72 16.11 28.04
CA PHE A 28 -9.22 16.94 26.95
C PHE A 28 -7.70 17.11 27.06
N TYR A 29 -7.07 17.38 25.92
CA TYR A 29 -5.64 17.62 25.88
C TYR A 29 -5.39 19.13 25.98
N GLU A 30 -4.68 19.55 27.01
CA GLU A 30 -4.30 20.95 27.25
C GLU A 30 -2.86 21.15 26.76
N LYS A 31 -2.65 22.05 25.79
CA LYS A 31 -1.31 22.43 25.35
C LYS A 31 -0.56 23.21 26.44
N ASP A 32 0.75 22.98 26.54
CA ASP A 32 1.62 23.79 27.40
C ASP A 32 1.82 25.21 26.82
N VAL A 33 2.20 26.18 27.66
CA VAL A 33 2.48 27.57 27.25
C VAL A 33 3.62 27.61 26.23
N ASP A 34 4.65 26.78 26.41
CA ASP A 34 5.82 26.72 25.53
C ASP A 34 5.72 25.63 24.46
N CYS A 35 4.53 25.05 24.26
CA CYS A 35 4.29 23.92 23.35
C CYS A 35 4.86 24.14 21.94
N LEU A 36 4.66 25.34 21.37
CA LEU A 36 5.16 25.66 20.02
C LEU A 36 6.69 25.72 19.97
N VAL A 37 7.34 26.22 21.04
CA VAL A 37 8.80 26.24 21.17
C VAL A 37 9.31 24.80 21.28
N CYS A 38 8.68 23.98 22.11
CA CYS A 38 8.99 22.56 22.26
C CYS A 38 8.83 21.79 20.93
N LEU A 39 7.79 22.05 20.14
CA LEU A 39 7.61 21.45 18.82
C LEU A 39 8.71 21.87 17.84
N ARG A 40 9.12 23.14 17.83
CA ARG A 40 10.21 23.61 16.98
C ARG A 40 11.55 22.98 17.39
N HIS A 41 11.79 22.80 18.69
CA HIS A 41 12.95 22.07 19.19
C HIS A 41 12.90 20.59 18.80
N LEU A 42 11.76 19.92 18.94
CA LEU A 42 11.59 18.53 18.49
C LEU A 42 11.88 18.40 16.99
N GLN A 43 11.36 19.31 16.17
CA GLN A 43 11.64 19.34 14.73
C GLN A 43 13.13 19.56 14.43
N ARG A 44 13.81 20.45 15.17
CA ARG A 44 15.26 20.66 15.03
C ARG A 44 16.01 19.36 15.32
N ILE A 45 15.74 18.76 16.48
CA ILE A 45 16.38 17.52 16.93
C ILE A 45 16.16 16.39 15.90
N LEU A 46 14.96 16.24 15.35
CA LEU A 46 14.66 15.20 14.35
C LEU A 46 15.31 15.47 12.97
N ARG A 47 15.55 16.73 12.60
CA ARG A 47 16.24 17.09 11.34
C ARG A 47 17.75 16.91 11.44
N GLU A 48 18.31 17.18 12.61
CA GLU A 48 19.73 17.05 12.93
C GLU A 48 20.07 15.64 13.45
N ASP A 49 19.08 14.73 13.47
CA ASP A 49 19.25 13.34 13.89
C ASP A 49 20.24 12.63 12.96
N ASP A 50 21.10 11.82 13.55
CA ASP A 50 22.13 11.09 12.81
C ASP A 50 21.48 10.18 11.75
N PRO A 51 21.86 10.29 10.45
CA PRO A 51 21.17 9.57 9.38
C PRO A 51 21.32 8.05 9.49
N GLU A 52 22.35 7.55 10.17
CA GLU A 52 22.67 6.13 10.27
C GLU A 52 22.04 5.46 11.49
N SER A 53 22.20 6.10 12.65
CA SER A 53 21.78 5.59 13.96
C SER A 53 20.45 6.17 14.45
N ARG A 54 19.94 7.28 13.89
CA ARG A 54 18.60 7.85 14.15
C ARG A 54 18.13 7.80 15.63
N PRO A 55 18.97 8.13 16.63
CA PRO A 55 18.65 7.92 18.04
C PRO A 55 17.48 8.79 18.51
N ALA A 56 17.33 10.00 17.98
CA ALA A 56 16.23 10.88 18.38
C ALA A 56 14.88 10.37 17.86
N LEU A 57 14.83 9.84 16.63
CA LEU A 57 13.63 9.19 16.12
C LEU A 57 13.25 7.98 16.98
N LEU A 58 14.22 7.13 17.32
CA LEU A 58 13.95 5.96 18.17
C LEU A 58 13.51 6.35 19.58
N ALA A 59 14.12 7.37 20.19
CA ALA A 59 13.72 7.88 21.49
C ALA A 59 12.29 8.43 21.44
N SER A 60 11.97 9.25 20.42
CA SER A 60 10.62 9.78 20.17
C SER A 60 9.58 8.67 20.05
N TRP A 61 9.92 7.60 19.32
CA TRP A 61 9.06 6.43 19.17
C TRP A 61 8.90 5.63 20.47
N ARG A 62 9.97 5.44 21.25
CA ARG A 62 9.91 4.76 22.56
C ARG A 62 9.03 5.50 23.57
N CYS A 63 9.06 6.83 23.53
CA CYS A 63 8.16 7.69 24.29
C CYS A 63 6.73 7.72 23.71
N ASN A 64 6.53 7.17 22.52
CA ASN A 64 5.27 7.12 21.79
C ASN A 64 4.64 8.51 21.54
N LEU A 65 5.49 9.52 21.32
CA LEU A 65 5.11 10.93 21.19
C LEU A 65 3.98 11.16 20.17
N ALA A 66 3.95 10.37 19.10
CA ALA A 66 2.88 10.42 18.11
C ALA A 66 1.51 10.19 18.74
N LYS A 67 1.37 9.15 19.57
CA LYS A 67 0.10 8.75 20.19
C LYS A 67 -0.22 9.54 21.45
N THR A 68 0.79 9.84 22.26
CA THR A 68 0.62 10.47 23.59
C THR A 68 0.37 11.96 23.51
N ASP A 69 1.03 12.65 22.57
CA ASP A 69 1.09 14.11 22.52
C ASP A 69 0.72 14.68 21.15
N LEU A 70 1.40 14.29 20.06
CA LEU A 70 1.26 14.94 18.75
C LEU A 70 -0.15 14.78 18.14
N VAL A 71 -0.69 13.57 18.12
CA VAL A 71 -2.05 13.32 17.61
C VAL A 71 -3.11 13.98 18.49
N PRO A 72 -3.05 13.87 19.84
CA PRO A 72 -3.94 14.61 20.71
C PRO A 72 -3.90 16.12 20.52
N LEU A 73 -2.71 16.69 20.39
CA LEU A 73 -2.52 18.12 20.12
C LEU A 73 -3.15 18.54 18.79
N LEU A 74 -2.95 17.74 17.74
CA LEU A 74 -3.51 17.97 16.41
C LEU A 74 -5.05 18.00 16.44
N VAL A 75 -5.67 17.07 17.17
CA VAL A 75 -7.14 16.97 17.25
C VAL A 75 -7.73 18.04 18.17
N ALA A 76 -7.12 18.28 19.33
CA ALA A 76 -7.66 19.22 20.33
C ALA A 76 -7.52 20.69 19.92
N HIS A 77 -6.55 21.01 19.05
CA HIS A 77 -6.23 22.38 18.64
C HIS A 77 -6.19 22.53 17.11
N ALA A 78 -7.07 21.85 16.39
CA ALA A 78 -7.15 21.89 14.93
C ALA A 78 -7.37 23.31 14.36
N ASP A 79 -7.97 24.21 15.14
CA ASP A 79 -8.20 25.61 14.77
C ASP A 79 -6.91 26.46 14.76
N ASP A 80 -5.89 26.04 15.50
CA ASP A 80 -4.59 26.70 15.58
C ASP A 80 -3.71 26.22 14.42
N GLU A 81 -3.76 26.94 13.30
CA GLU A 81 -3.07 26.57 12.05
C GLU A 81 -1.55 26.42 12.26
N GLU A 82 -0.94 27.32 13.03
CA GLU A 82 0.51 27.28 13.25
C GLU A 82 0.91 26.04 14.07
N LEU A 83 0.16 25.76 15.13
CA LEU A 83 0.38 24.58 15.96
C LEU A 83 0.13 23.28 15.19
N THR A 84 -0.93 23.24 14.40
CA THR A 84 -1.29 22.13 13.51
C THR A 84 -0.17 21.84 12.52
N LEU A 85 0.34 22.87 11.82
CA LEU A 85 1.45 22.71 10.89
C LEU A 85 2.74 22.28 11.59
N ALA A 86 3.00 22.76 12.81
CA ALA A 86 4.17 22.35 13.58
C ALA A 86 4.07 20.88 14.04
N ALA A 87 2.89 20.42 14.46
CA ALA A 87 2.64 19.03 14.82
C ALA A 87 2.75 18.11 13.60
N LEU A 88 2.16 18.50 12.45
CA LEU A 88 2.27 17.76 11.19
C LEU A 88 3.73 17.64 10.74
N LYS A 89 4.53 18.72 10.82
CA LYS A 89 5.99 18.66 10.55
C LYS A 89 6.71 17.64 11.41
N ALA A 90 6.41 17.59 12.71
CA ALA A 90 7.01 16.59 13.60
C ALA A 90 6.58 15.16 13.21
N LEU A 91 5.28 14.93 12.94
CA LEU A 91 4.77 13.64 12.48
C LEU A 91 5.39 13.21 11.15
N THR A 92 5.56 14.11 10.19
CA THR A 92 6.20 13.81 8.89
C THR A 92 7.65 13.39 9.07
N LEU A 93 8.41 14.06 9.96
CA LEU A 93 9.79 13.68 10.25
C LEU A 93 9.90 12.29 10.90
N LEU A 94 8.92 11.92 11.75
CA LEU A 94 8.83 10.59 12.35
C LEU A 94 8.40 9.50 11.33
N ALA A 95 7.65 9.89 10.29
CA ALA A 95 7.14 8.99 9.26
C ALA A 95 8.08 8.82 8.04
N LEU A 96 9.10 9.67 7.90
CA LEU A 96 9.97 9.68 6.73
C LEU A 96 10.75 8.34 6.61
N PRO A 97 10.79 7.71 5.42
CA PRO A 97 11.64 6.55 5.22
C PRO A 97 13.12 6.94 5.36
N PRO A 98 13.97 6.05 5.88
CA PRO A 98 15.40 6.34 5.96
C PRO A 98 16.02 6.41 4.56
N PRO A 99 17.09 7.20 4.39
CA PRO A 99 17.82 7.22 3.12
C PRO A 99 18.39 5.81 2.81
N PRO A 100 18.34 5.38 1.54
CA PRO A 100 18.86 4.08 1.15
C PRO A 100 20.38 4.00 1.36
N GLY A 101 20.86 2.89 1.92
CA GLY A 101 22.29 2.58 2.01
C GLY A 101 23.04 3.19 3.20
N LEU A 102 22.38 3.94 4.08
CA LEU A 102 23.02 4.59 5.23
C LEU A 102 22.58 4.04 6.60
N VAL A 103 21.75 3.00 6.67
CA VAL A 103 21.16 2.59 7.96
C VAL A 103 21.98 1.46 8.61
N GLU A 104 22.71 1.77 9.68
CA GLU A 104 23.35 0.76 10.55
C GLU A 104 22.31 -0.03 11.36
N GLN A 105 21.17 0.60 11.66
CA GLN A 105 20.08 -0.01 12.41
C GLN A 105 19.22 -0.99 11.62
N SER A 106 18.53 -1.88 12.34
CA SER A 106 17.58 -2.81 11.74
C SER A 106 16.46 -2.06 11.00
N PRO A 107 16.30 -2.23 9.67
CA PRO A 107 15.20 -1.62 8.91
C PRO A 107 13.81 -1.97 9.46
N ALA A 108 13.70 -3.12 10.13
CA ALA A 108 12.48 -3.55 10.81
C ALA A 108 12.09 -2.62 11.98
N LEU A 109 13.07 -2.13 12.76
CA LEU A 109 12.81 -1.23 13.88
C LEU A 109 12.26 0.11 13.38
N LEU A 110 12.87 0.68 12.35
CA LEU A 110 12.38 1.92 11.72
C LEU A 110 11.02 1.73 11.06
N SER A 111 10.74 0.55 10.52
CA SER A 111 9.40 0.20 10.03
C SER A 111 8.36 0.19 11.15
N ARG A 112 8.69 -0.40 12.31
CA ARG A 112 7.80 -0.40 13.49
C ARG A 112 7.57 1.00 14.04
N ALA A 113 8.60 1.85 14.02
CA ALA A 113 8.47 3.24 14.44
C ALA A 113 7.42 3.99 13.60
N ARG A 114 7.52 3.86 12.28
CA ARG A 114 6.55 4.44 11.33
C ARG A 114 5.16 3.84 11.45
N ALA A 115 5.07 2.52 11.63
CA ALA A 115 3.79 1.86 11.89
C ALA A 115 3.11 2.41 13.15
N GLY A 116 3.87 2.72 14.21
CA GLY A 116 3.34 3.36 15.42
C GLY A 116 2.75 4.76 15.15
N VAL A 117 3.37 5.55 14.28
CA VAL A 117 2.82 6.86 13.85
C VAL A 117 1.53 6.65 13.06
N ARG A 118 1.50 5.67 12.14
CA ARG A 118 0.31 5.31 11.35
C ARG A 118 -0.84 4.90 12.25
N ASP A 119 -0.59 3.98 13.19
CA ASP A 119 -1.60 3.50 14.13
C ASP A 119 -2.12 4.63 15.03
N ALA A 120 -1.28 5.60 15.41
CA ALA A 120 -1.71 6.77 16.16
C ALA A 120 -2.69 7.65 15.36
N LEU A 121 -2.44 7.84 14.07
CA LEU A 121 -3.30 8.64 13.17
C LEU A 121 -4.63 7.95 12.83
N LEU A 122 -4.70 6.62 12.93
CA LEU A 122 -5.92 5.84 12.67
C LEU A 122 -6.93 5.85 13.82
N VAL A 123 -6.50 6.18 15.04
CA VAL A 123 -7.33 6.04 16.25
C VAL A 123 -8.23 7.26 16.50
N ARG A 124 -8.08 8.35 15.75
CA ARG A 124 -8.82 9.62 15.94
C ARG A 124 -9.03 10.32 14.59
N ASP A 125 -9.82 11.39 14.59
CA ASP A 125 -10.05 12.30 13.44
C ASP A 125 -8.77 13.06 12.98
N ALA A 126 -7.59 12.60 13.40
CA ALA A 126 -6.30 13.21 13.15
C ALA A 126 -5.94 13.23 11.67
N LEU A 127 -6.27 12.16 10.93
CA LEU A 127 -6.09 12.15 9.47
C LEU A 127 -7.03 13.17 8.80
N ALA A 128 -8.28 13.28 9.25
CA ALA A 128 -9.23 14.26 8.75
C ALA A 128 -8.74 15.70 8.99
N VAL A 129 -8.17 15.99 10.18
CA VAL A 129 -7.53 17.30 10.47
C VAL A 129 -6.33 17.54 9.55
N ALA A 130 -5.47 16.53 9.33
CA ALA A 130 -4.33 16.65 8.44
C ALA A 130 -4.77 16.97 7.00
N LEU A 131 -5.80 16.28 6.49
CA LEU A 131 -6.38 16.54 5.16
C LEU A 131 -7.10 17.89 5.11
N GLY A 132 -7.84 18.25 6.16
CA GLY A 132 -8.55 19.52 6.28
C GLY A 132 -7.62 20.73 6.21
N SER A 133 -6.36 20.58 6.64
CA SER A 133 -5.32 21.61 6.49
C SER A 133 -5.04 21.98 5.02
N LEU A 134 -5.42 21.12 4.06
CA LEU A 134 -5.29 21.36 2.62
C LEU A 134 -6.49 22.09 2.01
N ALA A 135 -7.64 22.12 2.69
CA ALA A 135 -8.86 22.74 2.15
C ALA A 135 -8.66 24.23 1.83
N ARG A 136 -8.05 24.99 2.75
CA ARG A 136 -7.77 26.43 2.57
C ARG A 136 -6.71 26.67 1.48
N PRO A 137 -5.54 26.00 1.49
CA PRO A 137 -4.56 26.07 0.41
C PRO A 137 -5.11 25.82 -0.99
N LEU A 138 -6.01 24.83 -1.15
CA LEU A 138 -6.55 24.44 -2.46
C LEU A 138 -7.72 25.31 -2.92
N ALA A 139 -8.46 25.93 -2.00
CA ALA A 139 -9.51 26.88 -2.33
C ALA A 139 -8.95 28.25 -2.76
N ALA A 140 -7.74 28.59 -2.33
CA ALA A 140 -7.06 29.82 -2.69
C ALA A 140 -6.21 29.65 -3.95
N ARG A 141 -5.64 30.75 -4.45
CA ARG A 141 -4.61 30.67 -5.49
C ARG A 141 -3.37 29.99 -4.90
N LEU A 142 -2.89 28.94 -5.56
CA LEU A 142 -1.68 28.24 -5.15
C LEU A 142 -0.49 29.20 -5.10
N ASP A 143 0.08 29.34 -3.90
CA ASP A 143 1.32 30.04 -3.62
C ASP A 143 2.34 29.08 -2.98
N ALA A 144 3.55 29.57 -2.73
CA ALA A 144 4.62 28.75 -2.16
C ALA A 144 4.26 28.17 -0.77
N ARG A 145 3.43 28.87 0.02
CA ARG A 145 3.00 28.40 1.35
C ARG A 145 1.97 27.27 1.22
N ALA A 146 1.01 27.43 0.32
CA ALA A 146 0.03 26.40 -0.04
C ALA A 146 0.74 25.14 -0.56
N ALA A 147 1.69 25.31 -1.50
CA ALA A 147 2.49 24.21 -2.03
C ALA A 147 3.31 23.50 -0.94
N SER A 148 3.91 24.25 0.00
CA SER A 148 4.63 23.67 1.14
C SER A 148 3.71 22.85 2.07
N THR A 149 2.45 23.26 2.21
CA THR A 149 1.45 22.55 3.03
C THR A 149 0.99 21.27 2.33
N VAL A 150 0.74 21.34 1.02
CA VAL A 150 0.46 20.17 0.17
C VAL A 150 1.62 19.17 0.22
N GLN A 151 2.86 19.65 0.07
CA GLN A 151 4.06 18.82 0.18
C GLN A 151 4.12 18.12 1.54
N LEU A 152 3.88 18.85 2.63
CA LEU A 152 3.95 18.32 3.98
C LEU A 152 2.98 17.16 4.20
N VAL A 153 1.72 17.35 3.81
CA VAL A 153 0.67 16.32 3.98
C VAL A 153 0.88 15.16 3.02
N ALA A 154 1.25 15.42 1.76
CA ALA A 154 1.58 14.36 0.80
C ALA A 154 2.79 13.53 1.28
N ALA A 155 3.82 14.17 1.82
CA ALA A 155 4.99 13.49 2.37
C ALA A 155 4.64 12.65 3.61
N LEU A 156 3.77 13.16 4.49
CA LEU A 156 3.25 12.40 5.63
C LEU A 156 2.54 11.13 5.15
N VAL A 157 1.52 11.28 4.30
CA VAL A 157 0.72 10.16 3.81
C VAL A 157 1.59 9.15 3.06
N HIS A 158 2.49 9.62 2.19
CA HIS A 158 3.45 8.75 1.52
C HIS A 158 4.34 7.98 2.51
N GLY A 159 4.91 8.65 3.52
CA GLY A 159 5.76 8.03 4.53
C GLY A 159 5.05 6.92 5.32
N LEU A 160 3.76 7.11 5.61
CA LEU A 160 2.92 6.12 6.31
C LEU A 160 2.52 4.93 5.41
N MET A 161 2.40 5.16 4.10
CA MET A 161 2.06 4.14 3.10
C MET A 161 3.27 3.36 2.58
N ALA A 162 4.48 3.91 2.74
CA ALA A 162 5.71 3.36 2.20
C ALA A 162 5.99 1.94 2.70
N VAL A 163 6.18 1.01 1.75
CA VAL A 163 6.47 -0.40 2.04
C VAL A 163 7.89 -0.53 2.60
N PRO A 164 8.08 -1.18 3.77
CA PRO A 164 9.42 -1.48 4.24
C PRO A 164 10.14 -2.47 3.31
N PRO A 165 11.47 -2.37 3.15
CA PRO A 165 12.23 -3.40 2.46
C PRO A 165 12.06 -4.75 3.18
N PRO A 166 12.06 -5.88 2.45
CA PRO A 166 11.89 -7.19 3.05
C PRO A 166 13.03 -7.46 4.05
N SER A 167 12.68 -7.72 5.31
CA SER A 167 13.64 -8.11 6.33
C SER A 167 14.16 -9.53 6.07
N HIS A 168 15.46 -9.76 6.24
CA HIS A 168 16.09 -11.06 6.00
C HIS A 168 15.78 -12.12 7.08
N ASP A 169 15.15 -11.75 8.20
CA ASP A 169 14.83 -12.66 9.30
C ASP A 169 13.43 -13.29 9.17
N ALA A 170 13.37 -14.60 8.92
CA ALA A 170 12.20 -15.25 8.32
C ALA A 170 10.98 -15.51 9.24
N SER A 171 11.10 -15.58 10.58
CA SER A 171 9.99 -16.07 11.44
C SER A 171 9.17 -14.99 12.13
N SER A 172 9.78 -13.91 12.66
CA SER A 172 9.06 -12.75 13.23
C SER A 172 8.49 -11.83 12.15
N ALA A 173 9.11 -11.82 10.97
CA ALA A 173 8.76 -10.94 9.87
C ALA A 173 7.36 -11.18 9.29
N VAL A 174 6.83 -12.41 9.36
CA VAL A 174 5.54 -12.73 8.74
C VAL A 174 4.38 -12.06 9.49
N CYS A 175 4.31 -12.20 10.81
CA CYS A 175 3.25 -11.57 11.62
C CYS A 175 3.33 -10.04 11.54
N GLU A 176 4.54 -9.49 11.55
CA GLU A 176 4.76 -8.05 11.45
C GLU A 176 4.40 -7.51 10.05
N ALA A 177 4.75 -8.24 8.99
CA ALA A 177 4.37 -7.86 7.63
C ALA A 177 2.85 -7.92 7.43
N LEU A 178 2.16 -8.88 8.06
CA LEU A 178 0.70 -8.96 8.04
C LEU A 178 0.05 -7.80 8.81
N ALA A 179 0.57 -7.46 9.99
CA ALA A 179 0.08 -6.32 10.78
C ALA A 179 0.34 -4.98 10.06
N ASP A 180 1.52 -4.81 9.46
CA ASP A 180 1.83 -3.63 8.64
C ASP A 180 0.89 -3.53 7.45
N ARG A 181 0.68 -4.64 6.72
CA ARG A 181 -0.27 -4.71 5.62
C ARG A 181 -1.67 -4.29 6.08
N ALA A 182 -2.19 -4.85 7.17
CA ALA A 182 -3.52 -4.54 7.67
C ALA A 182 -3.64 -3.05 8.05
N SER A 183 -2.62 -2.48 8.70
CA SER A 183 -2.60 -1.06 9.07
C SER A 183 -2.50 -0.14 7.84
N ARG A 184 -1.80 -0.53 6.77
CA ARG A 184 -1.82 0.20 5.48
C ARG A 184 -3.18 0.16 4.79
N TRP A 185 -3.88 -0.97 4.82
CA TRP A 185 -5.25 -1.05 4.32
C TRP A 185 -6.22 -0.19 5.12
N ALA A 186 -6.08 -0.17 6.44
CA ALA A 186 -6.86 0.72 7.29
C ALA A 186 -6.60 2.19 6.95
N LEU A 187 -5.33 2.58 6.74
CA LEU A 187 -4.97 3.93 6.31
C LEU A 187 -5.57 4.29 4.95
N ALA A 188 -5.45 3.42 3.96
CA ALA A 188 -6.04 3.68 2.64
C ALA A 188 -7.56 3.79 2.71
N ARG A 189 -8.22 2.98 3.54
CA ARG A 189 -9.66 3.09 3.76
C ARG A 189 -10.04 4.44 4.34
N THR A 190 -9.44 4.81 5.48
CA THR A 190 -9.74 6.09 6.13
C THR A 190 -9.37 7.26 5.23
N LEU A 191 -8.29 7.17 4.46
CA LEU A 191 -7.93 8.21 3.49
C LEU A 191 -9.01 8.39 2.42
N LEU A 192 -9.59 7.31 1.89
CA LEU A 192 -10.65 7.38 0.90
C LEU A 192 -11.98 7.85 1.51
N GLU A 193 -12.32 7.38 2.73
CA GLU A 193 -13.54 7.78 3.45
C GLU A 193 -13.54 9.28 3.81
N GLU A 194 -12.38 9.83 4.15
CA GLU A 194 -12.20 11.26 4.49
C GLU A 194 -11.97 12.17 3.27
N GLY A 195 -12.21 11.67 2.05
CA GLY A 195 -12.07 12.44 0.81
C GLY A 195 -10.63 12.76 0.39
N GLY A 196 -9.63 12.10 0.99
CA GLY A 196 -8.22 12.26 0.64
C GLY A 196 -7.90 11.82 -0.80
N GLY A 197 -8.62 10.83 -1.32
CA GLY A 197 -8.48 10.39 -2.73
C GLY A 197 -8.80 11.51 -3.72
N ASP A 198 -9.95 12.16 -3.54
CA ASP A 198 -10.41 13.24 -4.42
C ASP A 198 -9.47 14.45 -4.31
N LEU A 199 -9.05 14.76 -3.09
CA LEU A 199 -8.12 15.83 -2.82
C LEU A 199 -6.77 15.62 -3.51
N PHE A 200 -6.18 14.43 -3.41
CA PHE A 200 -4.93 14.12 -4.10
C PHE A 200 -5.09 14.05 -5.62
N SER A 201 -6.27 13.69 -6.12
CA SER A 201 -6.58 13.75 -7.56
C SER A 201 -6.64 15.19 -8.05
N ALA A 202 -7.27 16.09 -7.30
CA ALA A 202 -7.30 17.51 -7.60
C ALA A 202 -5.87 18.10 -7.61
N VAL A 203 -5.06 17.80 -6.59
CA VAL A 203 -3.65 18.23 -6.52
C VAL A 203 -2.84 17.67 -7.70
N ALA A 204 -3.04 16.40 -8.07
CA ALA A 204 -2.37 15.78 -9.20
C ALA A 204 -2.77 16.44 -10.55
N GLY A 205 -4.03 16.85 -10.69
CA GLY A 205 -4.50 17.65 -11.83
C GLY A 205 -3.79 18.99 -11.97
N LEU A 206 -3.34 19.58 -10.84
CA LEU A 206 -2.61 20.84 -10.79
C LEU A 206 -1.09 20.67 -10.79
N ALA A 207 -0.56 19.45 -10.94
CA ALA A 207 0.88 19.18 -10.89
C ALA A 207 1.70 19.91 -11.98
N GLY A 208 1.06 20.39 -13.05
CA GLY A 208 1.72 21.20 -14.09
C GLY A 208 2.00 22.64 -13.67
N GLU A 209 1.32 23.15 -12.63
CA GLU A 209 1.50 24.51 -12.12
C GLU A 209 2.88 24.72 -11.51
N LEU A 210 3.39 25.96 -11.59
CA LEU A 210 4.77 26.28 -11.23
C LEU A 210 5.13 25.87 -9.80
N GLU A 211 4.21 26.11 -8.85
CA GLU A 211 4.44 25.87 -7.42
C GLU A 211 4.35 24.37 -7.05
N LEU A 212 3.54 23.59 -7.78
CA LEU A 212 3.35 22.16 -7.52
C LEU A 212 4.23 21.25 -8.37
N ARG A 213 4.83 21.77 -9.46
CA ARG A 213 5.69 21.01 -10.35
C ARG A 213 6.81 20.25 -9.62
N PRO A 214 7.56 20.86 -8.67
CA PRO A 214 8.59 20.13 -7.92
C PRO A 214 8.06 18.96 -7.09
N LEU A 215 6.75 18.95 -6.79
CA LEU A 215 6.09 17.92 -5.99
C LEU A 215 5.57 16.75 -6.83
N ALA A 216 5.58 16.86 -8.16
CA ALA A 216 5.04 15.83 -9.04
C ALA A 216 5.65 14.42 -8.80
N PRO A 217 6.97 14.26 -8.59
CA PRO A 217 7.54 12.95 -8.25
C PRO A 217 7.00 12.39 -6.93
N LEU A 218 6.86 13.23 -5.88
CA LEU A 218 6.29 12.81 -4.60
C LEU A 218 4.83 12.34 -4.75
N LEU A 219 4.03 13.05 -5.54
CA LEU A 219 2.65 12.68 -5.83
C LEU A 219 2.59 11.35 -6.61
N VAL A 220 3.52 11.10 -7.54
CA VAL A 220 3.66 9.79 -8.21
C VAL A 220 3.93 8.68 -7.20
N HIS A 221 4.83 8.89 -6.24
CA HIS A 221 5.10 7.90 -5.19
C HIS A 221 3.88 7.64 -4.30
N LEU A 222 3.14 8.69 -3.91
CA LEU A 222 1.92 8.57 -3.12
C LEU A 222 0.86 7.76 -3.87
N VAL A 223 0.56 8.15 -5.11
CA VAL A 223 -0.42 7.45 -5.96
C VAL A 223 0.01 6.00 -6.19
N LEU A 224 1.30 5.77 -6.48
CA LEU A 224 1.85 4.43 -6.62
C LEU A 224 1.67 3.61 -5.34
N ALA A 225 1.92 4.18 -4.17
CA ALA A 225 1.77 3.48 -2.89
C ALA A 225 0.31 3.08 -2.61
N LEU A 226 -0.66 3.91 -3.00
CA LEU A 226 -2.09 3.60 -2.92
C LEU A 226 -2.48 2.48 -3.88
N VAL A 227 -2.20 2.63 -5.19
CA VAL A 227 -2.61 1.64 -6.19
C VAL A 227 -1.87 0.31 -6.03
N SER A 228 -0.65 0.32 -5.49
CA SER A 228 0.14 -0.91 -5.23
C SER A 228 -0.42 -1.78 -4.10
N LEU A 229 -1.44 -1.32 -3.36
CA LEU A 229 -2.13 -2.18 -2.38
C LEU A 229 -2.86 -3.36 -3.04
N ALA A 230 -3.40 -3.15 -4.25
CA ALA A 230 -4.12 -4.15 -5.01
C ALA A 230 -3.45 -4.39 -6.37
N SER A 231 -3.57 -5.59 -6.94
CA SER A 231 -3.18 -5.77 -8.34
C SER A 231 -4.26 -5.20 -9.27
N PRO A 232 -3.90 -4.81 -10.51
CA PRO A 232 -4.88 -4.39 -11.51
C PRO A 232 -6.01 -5.41 -11.74
N GLN A 233 -5.68 -6.71 -11.65
CA GLN A 233 -6.65 -7.80 -11.75
C GLN A 233 -7.64 -7.78 -10.59
N LEU A 234 -7.14 -7.62 -9.36
CA LEU A 234 -7.95 -7.60 -8.15
C LEU A 234 -8.92 -6.41 -8.14
N LEU A 235 -8.48 -5.24 -8.59
CA LEU A 235 -9.32 -4.05 -8.74
C LEU A 235 -10.48 -4.30 -9.71
N LEU A 236 -10.20 -4.97 -10.84
CA LEU A 236 -11.22 -5.31 -11.83
C LEU A 236 -12.20 -6.39 -11.33
N GLU A 237 -11.68 -7.41 -10.62
CA GLU A 237 -12.51 -8.46 -10.00
C GLU A 237 -13.49 -7.87 -8.97
N ALA A 238 -13.02 -6.94 -8.13
CA ALA A 238 -13.85 -6.27 -7.15
C ALA A 238 -15.00 -5.48 -7.80
N LYS A 239 -14.71 -4.75 -8.88
CA LYS A 239 -15.71 -4.02 -9.65
C LYS A 239 -16.74 -4.96 -10.30
N ALA A 240 -16.29 -6.09 -10.85
CA ALA A 240 -17.18 -7.10 -11.43
C ALA A 240 -18.06 -7.79 -10.37
N ALA A 241 -17.57 -7.94 -9.14
CA ALA A 241 -18.35 -8.51 -8.03
C ALA A 241 -19.45 -7.56 -7.56
N GLN A 242 -19.17 -6.25 -7.50
CA GLN A 242 -20.16 -5.23 -7.12
C GLN A 242 -21.36 -5.20 -8.09
N GLY A 243 -21.09 -5.20 -9.40
CA GLY A 243 -22.15 -5.17 -10.42
C GLY A 243 -23.09 -6.40 -10.39
N LYS A 244 -22.64 -7.54 -9.89
CA LYS A 244 -23.49 -8.74 -9.74
C LYS A 244 -24.40 -8.66 -8.52
N GLY A 245 -23.89 -8.11 -7.41
CA GLY A 245 -24.68 -7.94 -6.18
C GLY A 245 -25.89 -7.02 -6.39
N ASP A 246 -25.68 -5.90 -7.10
CA ASP A 246 -26.74 -4.93 -7.37
C ASP A 246 -27.82 -5.49 -8.30
N GLU A 247 -27.45 -6.33 -9.28
CA GLU A 247 -28.41 -7.02 -10.14
C GLU A 247 -29.27 -8.05 -9.40
N GLU A 248 -28.71 -8.78 -8.42
CA GLU A 248 -29.46 -9.77 -7.65
C GLU A 248 -30.40 -9.11 -6.63
N VAL A 249 -29.94 -8.05 -5.94
CA VAL A 249 -30.80 -7.26 -5.03
C VAL A 249 -31.94 -6.59 -5.81
N GLY A 250 -31.67 -6.06 -7.01
CA GLY A 250 -32.71 -5.50 -7.88
C GLY A 250 -33.72 -6.54 -8.39
N LYS A 251 -33.30 -7.79 -8.63
CA LYS A 251 -34.18 -8.90 -9.01
C LYS A 251 -35.02 -9.41 -7.83
N GLU A 252 -34.46 -9.47 -6.63
CA GLU A 252 -35.22 -9.82 -5.41
C GLU A 252 -36.22 -8.74 -5.01
N ALA A 253 -35.85 -7.46 -5.08
CA ALA A 253 -36.77 -6.36 -4.84
C ALA A 253 -37.96 -6.35 -5.83
N ARG A 254 -37.71 -6.70 -7.10
CA ARG A 254 -38.78 -6.88 -8.11
C ARG A 254 -39.63 -8.13 -7.88
N LYS A 255 -39.09 -9.18 -7.26
CA LYS A 255 -39.82 -10.42 -6.95
C LYS A 255 -40.65 -10.30 -5.67
N ASN A 256 -40.25 -9.42 -4.75
CA ASN A 256 -40.91 -9.20 -3.46
C ASN A 256 -41.83 -7.97 -3.42
N GLY A 257 -41.95 -7.19 -4.50
CA GLY A 257 -42.89 -6.06 -4.63
C GLY A 257 -44.39 -6.41 -4.67
N SER A 258 -44.77 -7.62 -4.27
CA SER A 258 -46.15 -8.10 -4.19
C SER A 258 -46.30 -9.02 -2.97
N LYS A 259 -46.18 -8.46 -1.77
CA LYS A 259 -46.92 -8.88 -0.56
C LYS A 259 -46.57 -7.96 0.61
N THR A 260 -47.53 -7.12 0.96
CA THR A 260 -47.61 -6.46 2.26
C THR A 260 -47.95 -7.45 3.37
N ALA A 261 -47.51 -7.13 4.60
CA ALA A 261 -47.91 -7.63 5.93
C ALA A 261 -46.78 -8.35 6.72
N PRO A 262 -46.84 -8.38 8.07
CA PRO A 262 -46.12 -7.42 8.90
C PRO A 262 -45.13 -8.08 9.87
N GLU A 263 -44.34 -7.20 10.48
CA GLU A 263 -43.32 -7.40 11.50
C GLU A 263 -43.88 -8.00 12.81
N ALA A 264 -43.23 -9.05 13.33
CA ALA A 264 -43.20 -9.36 14.76
C ALA A 264 -41.97 -10.24 15.11
N PRO A 265 -41.41 -10.11 16.33
CA PRO A 265 -40.05 -10.55 16.65
C PRO A 265 -40.03 -11.95 17.29
N ASN A 266 -39.02 -12.77 16.99
CA ASN A 266 -38.74 -13.97 17.77
C ASN A 266 -37.23 -14.19 17.97
N ARG A 267 -36.80 -13.92 19.21
CA ARG A 267 -35.56 -14.39 19.82
C ARG A 267 -35.77 -15.82 20.37
N ALA A 268 -35.06 -16.82 19.85
CA ALA A 268 -34.61 -18.03 20.56
C ALA A 268 -33.58 -18.81 19.69
N PRO A 269 -32.82 -19.80 20.20
CA PRO A 269 -31.37 -19.68 20.38
C PRO A 269 -30.52 -20.47 19.37
N LEU A 270 -29.33 -19.93 19.10
CA LEU A 270 -28.19 -20.57 18.42
C LEU A 270 -27.64 -21.73 19.27
N PHE A 271 -28.13 -22.97 19.14
CA PHE A 271 -27.35 -24.15 19.62
C PHE A 271 -27.80 -25.53 19.08
N SER A 272 -28.33 -25.64 17.85
CA SER A 272 -28.80 -26.94 17.33
C SER A 272 -28.43 -27.31 15.88
N SER A 273 -27.52 -26.58 15.24
CA SER A 273 -27.14 -26.84 13.83
C SER A 273 -25.70 -27.34 13.62
N ARG A 274 -25.14 -28.12 14.56
CA ARG A 274 -23.75 -28.63 14.50
C ARG A 274 -23.60 -30.14 14.27
N THR A 275 -24.61 -30.82 13.72
CA THR A 275 -24.58 -32.30 13.58
C THR A 275 -24.89 -32.86 12.19
N THR A 276 -24.97 -32.04 11.14
CA THR A 276 -25.30 -32.53 9.77
C THR A 276 -24.34 -32.12 8.67
N GLN A 277 -23.14 -31.64 9.01
CA GLN A 277 -22.06 -31.43 8.05
C GLN A 277 -20.77 -32.08 8.57
N HIS A 278 -20.52 -33.38 8.28
CA HIS A 278 -19.15 -33.93 8.24
C HIS A 278 -19.09 -35.39 7.71
N PRO A 279 -19.20 -35.63 6.39
CA PRO A 279 -18.67 -36.84 5.79
C PRO A 279 -17.12 -36.80 5.63
N SER A 280 -16.48 -35.66 5.86
CA SER A 280 -15.02 -35.47 5.68
C SER A 280 -14.16 -35.85 6.89
N LEU A 281 -14.68 -35.79 8.12
CA LEU A 281 -13.95 -36.23 9.33
C LEU A 281 -13.83 -37.75 9.41
N GLN A 282 -14.80 -38.49 8.87
CA GLN A 282 -14.77 -39.96 8.89
C GLN A 282 -13.69 -40.54 7.96
N ARG A 283 -13.30 -39.82 6.88
CA ARG A 283 -12.14 -40.18 6.04
C ARG A 283 -10.81 -39.89 6.72
N GLN A 284 -10.72 -38.88 7.59
CA GLN A 284 -9.49 -38.57 8.30
C GLN A 284 -9.14 -39.63 9.35
N HIS A 285 -10.15 -40.29 9.95
CA HIS A 285 -9.92 -41.41 10.87
C HIS A 285 -9.44 -42.71 10.18
N ALA A 286 -9.66 -42.87 8.87
CA ALA A 286 -9.15 -44.03 8.14
C ALA A 286 -7.63 -44.00 7.90
N HIS A 287 -7.00 -42.82 8.03
CA HIS A 287 -5.57 -42.61 7.82
C HIS A 287 -4.77 -42.36 9.11
N ALA A 288 -5.43 -42.41 10.27
CA ALA A 288 -4.74 -42.34 11.55
C ALA A 288 -3.91 -43.64 11.76
N PRO A 289 -2.63 -43.55 12.14
CA PRO A 289 -1.82 -44.74 12.42
C PRO A 289 -2.47 -45.52 13.57
N SER A 290 -2.76 -46.80 13.35
CA SER A 290 -3.37 -47.67 14.38
C SER A 290 -2.42 -48.04 15.53
N ARG A 291 -1.20 -47.51 15.52
CA ARG A 291 -0.15 -47.77 16.51
C ARG A 291 0.45 -46.45 16.99
N HIS A 292 0.93 -46.46 18.23
CA HIS A 292 1.55 -45.33 18.90
C HIS A 292 2.81 -44.85 18.14
N PRO A 293 3.15 -43.56 18.20
CA PRO A 293 4.20 -42.93 17.37
C PRO A 293 5.63 -43.46 17.60
N HIS A 294 5.83 -44.34 18.57
CA HIS A 294 7.15 -44.91 18.92
C HIS A 294 7.38 -46.34 18.39
N THR A 295 6.47 -46.92 17.60
CA THR A 295 6.69 -48.25 17.02
C THR A 295 7.66 -48.17 15.82
N SER A 296 8.96 -48.40 16.05
CA SER A 296 10.03 -48.28 15.05
C SER A 296 10.19 -49.51 14.16
N ALA A 297 9.20 -49.81 13.32
CA ALA A 297 9.37 -50.82 12.26
C ALA A 297 9.99 -50.17 11.02
N VAL A 298 11.12 -50.71 10.55
CA VAL A 298 11.83 -50.23 9.36
C VAL A 298 11.59 -51.21 8.22
N PHE A 299 11.09 -50.71 7.08
CA PHE A 299 10.85 -51.52 5.89
C PHE A 299 11.85 -51.14 4.80
N VAL A 300 12.48 -52.14 4.20
CA VAL A 300 13.43 -51.95 3.10
C VAL A 300 12.79 -52.50 1.83
N ARG A 301 12.58 -51.64 0.83
CA ARG A 301 12.07 -52.07 -0.49
C ARG A 301 13.23 -52.04 -1.48
N ARG A 302 13.58 -53.19 -2.04
CA ARG A 302 14.52 -53.32 -3.17
C ARG A 302 13.75 -53.21 -4.48
N HIS A 303 14.18 -52.30 -5.35
CA HIS A 303 13.73 -52.25 -6.73
C HIS A 303 14.64 -53.13 -7.59
N VAL A 304 14.07 -53.83 -8.57
CA VAL A 304 14.78 -54.80 -9.41
C VAL A 304 15.84 -54.12 -10.30
N GLU A 305 15.69 -52.82 -10.59
CA GLU A 305 16.53 -52.10 -11.55
C GLU A 305 17.50 -51.08 -10.94
N HIS A 306 17.53 -50.92 -9.62
CA HIS A 306 18.42 -49.97 -8.94
C HIS A 306 19.19 -50.65 -7.81
N ALA A 307 20.52 -50.49 -7.82
CA ALA A 307 21.42 -51.08 -6.82
C ALA A 307 21.17 -50.59 -5.38
N ASN A 308 20.50 -49.44 -5.23
CA ASN A 308 20.24 -48.83 -3.93
C ASN A 308 18.82 -49.16 -3.44
N SER A 309 18.72 -49.79 -2.26
CA SER A 309 17.46 -50.03 -1.57
C SER A 309 16.96 -48.75 -0.89
N VAL A 310 15.68 -48.43 -1.06
CA VAL A 310 15.05 -47.29 -0.36
C VAL A 310 14.44 -47.81 0.94
N VAL A 311 14.78 -47.13 2.04
CA VAL A 311 14.34 -47.48 3.40
C VAL A 311 13.22 -46.53 3.83
N PHE A 312 12.05 -47.08 4.16
CA PHE A 312 10.90 -46.34 4.65
C PHE A 312 10.63 -46.68 6.13
N ARG A 313 10.29 -45.67 6.92
CA ARG A 313 10.02 -45.83 8.37
C ARG A 313 8.53 -45.92 8.75
N ASN A 314 7.61 -45.96 7.78
CA ASN A 314 6.17 -45.96 8.02
C ASN A 314 5.42 -47.13 7.33
N ALA A 315 4.23 -47.44 7.87
CA ALA A 315 3.50 -48.71 7.73
C ALA A 315 3.27 -49.22 6.28
N PRO A 316 3.38 -50.55 6.04
CA PRO A 316 3.37 -51.16 4.71
C PRO A 316 1.99 -51.20 4.02
N ASN A 317 0.91 -50.90 4.75
CA ASN A 317 -0.46 -50.95 4.23
C ASN A 317 -0.98 -49.61 3.68
N LEU A 318 -0.20 -48.53 3.79
CA LEU A 318 -0.46 -47.29 3.07
C LEU A 318 0.07 -47.45 1.63
N GLN A 319 -0.65 -48.23 0.82
CA GLN A 319 -0.32 -48.49 -0.58
C GLN A 319 -0.57 -47.30 -1.53
N GLN A 320 -0.84 -46.11 -1.00
CA GLN A 320 -0.82 -44.90 -1.79
C GLN A 320 0.47 -44.15 -1.46
N LEU A 321 1.41 -44.18 -2.40
CA LEU A 321 2.41 -43.12 -2.50
C LEU A 321 1.68 -41.80 -2.31
N PRO A 322 2.24 -40.81 -1.58
CA PRO A 322 1.77 -39.44 -1.74
C PRO A 322 1.74 -39.20 -3.25
N GLU A 323 0.56 -38.89 -3.80
CA GLU A 323 0.50 -38.41 -5.18
C GLU A 323 1.38 -37.17 -5.21
N MET A 324 2.63 -37.37 -5.61
CA MET A 324 3.51 -36.29 -6.03
C MET A 324 2.66 -35.51 -7.04
N PRO A 325 2.43 -34.20 -6.86
CA PRO A 325 1.56 -33.44 -7.74
C PRO A 325 2.01 -33.73 -9.17
N GLY A 326 1.17 -34.45 -9.90
CA GLY A 326 1.49 -34.90 -11.23
C GLY A 326 1.75 -33.67 -12.07
N ILE A 327 2.99 -33.45 -12.47
CA ILE A 327 3.29 -32.50 -13.52
C ILE A 327 2.81 -33.19 -14.81
N VAL A 328 1.51 -33.09 -15.08
CA VAL A 328 0.84 -33.82 -16.18
C VAL A 328 1.35 -33.35 -17.56
N ASN A 329 2.06 -32.23 -17.65
CA ASN A 329 2.73 -31.82 -18.88
C ASN A 329 3.95 -30.94 -18.60
N ALA A 330 5.11 -31.30 -19.14
CA ALA A 330 6.30 -30.42 -19.12
C ALA A 330 6.04 -29.05 -19.78
N LYS A 331 5.09 -28.99 -20.74
CA LYS A 331 4.59 -27.74 -21.32
C LYS A 331 3.75 -26.90 -20.35
N GLN A 332 2.97 -27.53 -19.46
CA GLN A 332 2.25 -26.83 -18.39
C GLN A 332 3.20 -26.40 -17.26
N ALA A 333 4.26 -27.15 -16.98
CA ALA A 333 5.31 -26.72 -16.05
C ALA A 333 6.06 -25.47 -16.54
N GLN A 334 6.31 -25.34 -17.85
CA GLN A 334 6.86 -24.11 -18.42
C GLN A 334 5.86 -22.95 -18.41
N ALA A 335 4.55 -23.20 -18.60
CA ALA A 335 3.52 -22.18 -18.43
C ALA A 335 3.36 -21.72 -16.96
N GLN A 336 3.46 -22.66 -16.02
CA GLN A 336 3.49 -22.38 -14.58
C GLN A 336 4.80 -21.73 -14.12
N ARG A 337 5.94 -21.96 -14.81
CA ARG A 337 7.19 -21.22 -14.57
C ARG A 337 7.21 -19.83 -15.19
N ARG A 338 6.46 -19.59 -16.26
CA ARG A 338 6.23 -18.24 -16.82
C ARG A 338 5.39 -17.38 -15.87
N GLN A 339 4.53 -18.00 -15.08
CA GLN A 339 3.99 -17.38 -13.87
C GLN A 339 5.06 -17.49 -12.77
N GLY A 340 5.99 -16.54 -12.72
CA GLY A 340 7.09 -16.59 -11.75
C GLY A 340 6.63 -16.77 -10.30
N PRO A 341 7.56 -17.06 -9.36
CA PRO A 341 7.27 -17.28 -7.94
C PRO A 341 6.57 -16.11 -7.20
N GLY A 342 6.25 -15.01 -7.90
CA GLY A 342 5.47 -13.87 -7.40
C GLY A 342 4.00 -13.83 -7.87
N SER A 343 3.48 -14.88 -8.51
CA SER A 343 2.09 -14.93 -9.00
C SER A 343 1.08 -15.45 -7.98
N SER A 344 1.35 -15.28 -6.68
CA SER A 344 0.27 -15.15 -5.70
C SER A 344 -0.47 -13.83 -5.95
N GLN A 345 -1.13 -13.70 -7.11
CA GLN A 345 -2.17 -12.71 -7.30
C GLN A 345 -3.25 -13.09 -6.29
N GLY A 346 -3.22 -12.43 -5.13
CA GLY A 346 -4.18 -12.67 -4.05
C GLY A 346 -5.56 -12.60 -4.65
N ARG A 347 -6.34 -13.66 -4.45
CA ARG A 347 -7.72 -13.67 -4.95
C ARG A 347 -8.52 -12.73 -4.07
N LEU A 348 -9.58 -12.15 -4.63
CA LEU A 348 -10.52 -11.34 -3.85
C LEU A 348 -11.02 -12.07 -2.58
N ARG A 349 -11.09 -13.41 -2.61
CA ARG A 349 -11.51 -14.25 -1.48
C ARG A 349 -10.50 -14.34 -0.33
N ASP A 350 -9.24 -14.01 -0.58
CA ASP A 350 -8.17 -14.08 0.42
C ASP A 350 -8.12 -12.81 1.28
N LEU A 351 -8.88 -11.78 0.89
CA LEU A 351 -8.99 -10.51 1.60
C LEU A 351 -10.07 -10.55 2.67
N SER A 352 -9.83 -9.82 3.75
CA SER A 352 -10.85 -9.49 4.75
C SER A 352 -12.02 -8.71 4.13
N VAL A 353 -13.15 -8.63 4.84
CA VAL A 353 -14.33 -7.86 4.38
C VAL A 353 -13.96 -6.39 4.17
N SER A 354 -13.28 -5.78 5.14
CA SER A 354 -12.85 -4.38 5.06
C SER A 354 -11.88 -4.13 3.92
N GLU A 355 -10.90 -5.03 3.69
CA GLU A 355 -9.98 -4.90 2.55
C GLU A 355 -10.73 -4.94 1.21
N ARG A 356 -11.78 -5.77 1.08
CA ARG A 356 -12.59 -5.82 -0.15
C ARG A 356 -13.34 -4.52 -0.40
N GLU A 357 -13.95 -3.94 0.63
CA GLU A 357 -14.61 -2.63 0.55
C GLU A 357 -13.62 -1.52 0.15
N THR A 358 -12.40 -1.55 0.71
CA THR A 358 -11.33 -0.63 0.31
C THR A 358 -10.90 -0.86 -1.14
N VAL A 359 -10.76 -2.10 -1.61
CA VAL A 359 -10.42 -2.39 -3.02
C VAL A 359 -11.49 -1.85 -3.97
N VAL A 360 -12.77 -1.99 -3.62
CA VAL A 360 -13.87 -1.43 -4.43
C VAL A 360 -13.76 0.10 -4.50
N SER A 361 -13.57 0.75 -3.35
CA SER A 361 -13.43 2.20 -3.26
C SER A 361 -12.19 2.69 -4.02
N LEU A 362 -11.07 1.96 -3.91
CA LEU A 362 -9.83 2.25 -4.63
C LEU A 362 -9.99 2.08 -6.15
N ALA A 363 -10.75 1.08 -6.60
CA ALA A 363 -11.04 0.88 -8.02
C ALA A 363 -11.90 2.02 -8.58
N ALA A 364 -12.94 2.44 -7.84
CA ALA A 364 -13.78 3.57 -8.21
C ALA A 364 -12.98 4.88 -8.28
N TRP A 365 -12.16 5.14 -7.27
CA TRP A 365 -11.25 6.28 -7.26
C TRP A 365 -10.24 6.25 -8.41
N LEU A 366 -9.65 5.09 -8.72
CA LEU A 366 -8.70 4.96 -9.83
C LEU A 366 -9.37 5.26 -11.19
N ASP A 367 -10.62 4.83 -11.39
CA ASP A 367 -11.38 5.18 -12.58
C ASP A 367 -11.57 6.70 -12.70
N GLU A 368 -11.97 7.37 -11.61
CA GLU A 368 -12.12 8.84 -11.58
C GLU A 368 -10.78 9.56 -11.80
N PHE A 369 -9.70 9.08 -11.19
CA PHE A 369 -8.36 9.62 -11.35
C PHE A 369 -7.86 9.57 -12.80
N LEU A 370 -8.22 8.50 -13.53
CA LEU A 370 -7.90 8.34 -14.95
C LEU A 370 -8.83 9.18 -15.84
N GLU A 371 -10.12 9.24 -15.53
CA GLU A 371 -11.15 9.91 -16.33
C GLU A 371 -11.10 11.45 -16.19
N SER A 372 -10.76 11.96 -14.99
CA SER A 372 -10.56 13.39 -14.73
C SER A 372 -9.35 14.00 -15.44
N GLY A 373 -8.44 13.17 -15.95
CA GLY A 373 -7.17 13.60 -16.55
C GLY A 373 -6.08 13.93 -15.53
N ALA A 374 -6.33 13.76 -14.23
CA ALA A 374 -5.34 13.97 -13.18
C ALA A 374 -4.09 13.09 -13.38
N TYR A 375 -4.27 11.82 -13.79
CA TYR A 375 -3.16 10.96 -14.19
C TYR A 375 -2.30 11.58 -15.29
N ASN A 376 -2.93 12.08 -16.36
CA ASN A 376 -2.21 12.65 -17.50
C ASN A 376 -1.39 13.87 -17.09
N ALA A 377 -2.00 14.79 -16.33
CA ALA A 377 -1.34 15.99 -15.82
C ALA A 377 -0.14 15.66 -14.93
N LEU A 378 -0.32 14.75 -13.98
CA LEU A 378 0.73 14.31 -13.06
C LEU A 378 1.89 13.66 -13.81
N MET A 379 1.61 12.71 -14.70
CA MET A 379 2.65 12.00 -15.42
C MET A 379 3.38 12.91 -16.41
N GLN A 380 2.72 13.88 -17.05
CA GLN A 380 3.38 14.88 -17.89
C GLN A 380 4.31 15.79 -17.07
N ALA A 381 3.86 16.28 -15.91
CA ALA A 381 4.66 17.12 -15.03
C ALA A 381 5.90 16.40 -14.49
N THR A 382 5.76 15.12 -14.13
CA THR A 382 6.88 14.27 -13.70
C THR A 382 7.80 13.95 -14.88
N PHE A 383 7.25 13.57 -16.04
CA PHE A 383 8.03 13.26 -17.24
C PHE A 383 8.91 14.44 -17.68
N ALA A 384 8.39 15.67 -17.61
CA ALA A 384 9.16 16.86 -17.92
C ALA A 384 10.43 17.01 -17.06
N GLN A 385 10.40 16.54 -15.81
CA GLN A 385 11.55 16.56 -14.89
C GLN A 385 12.50 15.38 -15.11
N LEU A 386 11.98 14.22 -15.53
CA LEU A 386 12.78 13.02 -15.81
C LEU A 386 13.43 13.03 -17.20
N ARG A 387 12.88 13.81 -18.14
CA ARG A 387 13.30 13.87 -19.55
C ARG A 387 14.80 14.14 -19.77
N PRO A 388 15.50 14.99 -18.99
CA PRO A 388 16.93 15.20 -19.16
C PRO A 388 17.77 13.91 -19.03
N GLY A 389 17.22 12.84 -18.43
CA GLY A 389 17.83 11.52 -18.35
C GLY A 389 18.45 11.23 -16.99
N LEU A 390 18.77 9.95 -16.76
CA LEU A 390 19.57 9.53 -15.61
C LEU A 390 20.92 10.28 -15.66
N LEU A 391 21.35 10.87 -14.54
CA LEU A 391 22.58 11.68 -14.36
C LEU A 391 22.49 13.17 -14.73
N VAL A 392 21.49 13.61 -15.50
CA VAL A 392 21.27 15.05 -15.81
C VAL A 392 20.03 15.59 -15.09
N SER A 393 19.03 14.73 -14.88
CA SER A 393 17.84 15.08 -14.10
C SER A 393 18.18 15.31 -12.62
N THR A 394 17.47 16.24 -11.99
CA THR A 394 17.49 16.45 -10.54
C THR A 394 16.75 15.33 -9.78
N CYS A 395 16.03 14.46 -10.48
CA CYS A 395 15.28 13.38 -9.87
C CYS A 395 16.17 12.17 -9.52
N PRO A 396 16.05 11.60 -8.31
CA PRO A 396 16.71 10.35 -7.96
C PRO A 396 16.19 9.16 -8.78
N GLU A 397 16.97 8.08 -8.83
CA GLU A 397 16.61 6.82 -9.49
C GLU A 397 15.23 6.29 -9.07
N GLN A 398 14.88 6.45 -7.79
CA GLN A 398 13.61 6.01 -7.24
C GLN A 398 12.41 6.67 -7.93
N ASP A 399 12.54 7.90 -8.40
CA ASP A 399 11.49 8.63 -9.10
C ASP A 399 11.26 8.06 -10.51
N PHE A 400 12.35 7.68 -11.20
CA PHE A 400 12.24 6.99 -12.49
C PHE A 400 11.52 5.65 -12.32
N LEU A 401 11.89 4.87 -11.30
CA LEU A 401 11.24 3.59 -11.01
C LEU A 401 9.77 3.76 -10.62
N ALA A 402 9.44 4.78 -9.83
CA ALA A 402 8.08 5.06 -9.41
C ALA A 402 7.21 5.49 -10.60
N PHE A 403 7.71 6.38 -11.46
CA PHE A 403 7.06 6.75 -12.71
C PHE A 403 6.74 5.53 -13.57
N LEU A 404 7.72 4.64 -13.76
CA LEU A 404 7.55 3.44 -14.58
C LEU A 404 6.56 2.45 -13.98
N LYS A 405 6.64 2.21 -12.68
CA LYS A 405 5.72 1.30 -11.97
C LYS A 405 4.29 1.82 -12.03
N LEU A 406 4.09 3.12 -11.80
CA LEU A 406 2.75 3.72 -11.86
C LEU A 406 2.19 3.65 -13.28
N ALA A 407 3.01 3.97 -14.29
CA ALA A 407 2.64 3.83 -15.69
C ALA A 407 2.23 2.40 -16.04
N ALA A 408 3.06 1.42 -15.70
CA ALA A 408 2.78 0.00 -15.95
C ALA A 408 1.51 -0.47 -15.24
N HIS A 409 1.28 -0.03 -14.00
CA HIS A 409 0.09 -0.37 -13.23
C HIS A 409 -1.18 0.16 -13.90
N CYS A 410 -1.22 1.45 -14.23
CA CYS A 410 -2.40 2.10 -14.82
C CYS A 410 -2.66 1.59 -16.24
N MET A 411 -1.63 1.44 -17.08
CA MET A 411 -1.77 0.84 -18.41
C MET A 411 -2.28 -0.60 -18.33
N GLY A 412 -1.77 -1.39 -17.37
CA GLY A 412 -2.23 -2.75 -17.13
C GLY A 412 -3.70 -2.80 -16.71
N TYR A 413 -4.12 -1.89 -15.83
CA TYR A 413 -5.51 -1.75 -15.40
C TYR A 413 -6.45 -1.41 -16.56
N VAL A 414 -6.14 -0.36 -17.34
CA VAL A 414 -6.95 0.05 -18.50
C VAL A 414 -7.01 -1.05 -19.55
N ARG A 415 -5.90 -1.74 -19.82
CA ARG A 415 -5.88 -2.88 -20.75
C ARG A 415 -6.84 -3.98 -20.30
N LEU A 416 -6.78 -4.39 -19.04
CA LEU A 416 -7.65 -5.44 -18.49
C LEU A 416 -9.13 -5.00 -18.48
N ARG A 417 -9.41 -3.72 -18.18
CA ARG A 417 -10.76 -3.13 -18.24
C ARG A 417 -11.33 -3.23 -19.67
N GLU A 418 -10.54 -2.90 -20.68
CA GLU A 418 -10.97 -3.01 -22.08
C GLU A 418 -11.09 -4.44 -22.58
N GLU A 419 -10.17 -5.33 -22.21
CA GLU A 419 -10.28 -6.77 -22.51
C GLU A 419 -11.59 -7.36 -21.94
N ALA A 420 -11.94 -7.01 -20.69
CA ALA A 420 -13.18 -7.42 -20.07
C ALA A 420 -14.42 -6.83 -20.76
N ARG A 421 -14.36 -5.55 -21.16
CA ARG A 421 -15.44 -4.90 -21.93
C ARG A 421 -15.67 -5.58 -23.27
N LEU A 422 -14.60 -5.89 -24.01
CA LEU A 422 -14.68 -6.58 -25.30
C LEU A 422 -15.20 -8.01 -25.16
N ALA A 423 -14.83 -8.73 -24.10
CA ALA A 423 -15.38 -10.06 -23.82
C ALA A 423 -16.90 -10.04 -23.57
N GLN A 424 -17.40 -8.99 -22.91
CA GLN A 424 -18.84 -8.78 -22.68
C GLN A 424 -19.57 -8.29 -23.95
N ALA A 425 -18.91 -7.49 -24.79
CA ALA A 425 -19.48 -7.03 -26.06
C ALA A 425 -19.56 -8.15 -27.10
N GLY A 426 -18.55 -9.02 -27.19
CA GLY A 426 -18.53 -10.17 -28.09
C GLY A 426 -19.62 -11.20 -27.79
N THR A 427 -20.17 -11.21 -26.57
CA THR A 427 -21.33 -12.03 -26.19
C THR A 427 -22.67 -11.37 -26.50
N ARG A 428 -22.71 -10.07 -26.82
CA ARG A 428 -23.93 -9.28 -27.11
C ARG A 428 -23.97 -8.75 -28.55
N ALA A 429 -23.38 -9.47 -29.51
CA ALA A 429 -23.28 -9.01 -30.88
C ALA A 429 -24.66 -8.71 -31.50
N SER A 430 -24.71 -7.56 -32.17
CA SER A 430 -25.73 -7.03 -33.11
C SER A 430 -26.70 -5.98 -32.56
N THR A 431 -26.96 -4.99 -33.43
CA THR A 431 -27.91 -3.86 -33.34
C THR A 431 -27.47 -2.66 -32.49
N ASP A 432 -26.54 -1.86 -33.00
CA ASP A 432 -26.76 -0.40 -33.19
C ASP A 432 -25.52 0.30 -33.77
N SER A 433 -25.58 0.61 -35.06
CA SER A 433 -24.52 1.28 -35.82
C SER A 433 -24.64 2.82 -35.84
N SER A 434 -25.33 3.41 -34.86
CA SER A 434 -25.70 4.83 -34.86
C SER A 434 -25.09 5.66 -33.73
N ALA A 435 -24.22 5.10 -32.89
CA ALA A 435 -23.63 5.85 -31.77
C ALA A 435 -22.44 6.71 -32.23
N ALA A 436 -22.41 7.97 -31.76
CA ALA A 436 -21.29 8.91 -31.92
C ALA A 436 -19.94 8.26 -31.53
N PRO A 437 -18.81 8.72 -32.10
CA PRO A 437 -17.51 8.15 -31.77
C PRO A 437 -17.23 8.30 -30.28
N ALA A 438 -17.25 7.17 -29.55
CA ALA A 438 -16.88 7.15 -28.15
C ALA A 438 -15.41 7.63 -28.01
N PRO A 439 -15.08 8.40 -26.96
CA PRO A 439 -13.69 8.77 -26.69
C PRO A 439 -12.83 7.51 -26.62
N SER A 440 -11.56 7.64 -27.06
CA SER A 440 -10.62 6.52 -27.00
C SER A 440 -10.55 5.97 -25.57
N PRO A 441 -10.67 4.66 -25.37
CA PRO A 441 -10.58 4.08 -24.03
C PRO A 441 -9.21 4.26 -23.36
N PHE A 442 -8.20 4.67 -24.15
CA PHE A 442 -6.85 4.95 -23.69
C PHE A 442 -6.58 6.45 -23.45
N ALA A 443 -7.60 7.32 -23.58
CA ALA A 443 -7.43 8.75 -23.37
C ALA A 443 -6.91 9.08 -21.95
N GLY A 444 -7.38 8.36 -20.93
CA GLY A 444 -6.96 8.54 -19.54
C GLY A 444 -5.48 8.21 -19.26
N ILE A 445 -4.78 7.55 -20.18
CA ILE A 445 -3.37 7.17 -20.04
C ILE A 445 -2.48 7.71 -21.18
N SER A 446 -2.97 8.68 -21.95
CA SER A 446 -2.27 9.19 -23.14
C SER A 446 -0.88 9.79 -22.84
N SER A 447 -0.66 10.29 -21.62
CA SER A 447 0.61 10.90 -21.21
C SER A 447 1.78 9.92 -21.19
N THR A 448 1.51 8.63 -21.02
CA THR A 448 2.52 7.56 -20.96
C THR A 448 2.45 6.60 -22.14
N ALA A 449 1.36 6.63 -22.91
CA ALA A 449 1.19 5.90 -24.16
C ALA A 449 1.62 6.72 -25.41
N GLY A 450 2.22 7.89 -25.22
CA GLY A 450 2.69 8.77 -26.30
C GLY A 450 4.06 8.37 -26.86
N PHE A 451 4.33 8.75 -28.12
CA PHE A 451 5.60 8.48 -28.80
C PHE A 451 6.81 9.00 -28.02
N ASP A 452 6.70 10.18 -27.39
CA ASP A 452 7.78 10.78 -26.61
C ASP A 452 8.20 9.91 -25.42
N THR A 453 7.23 9.34 -24.69
CA THR A 453 7.51 8.43 -23.57
C THR A 453 8.13 7.13 -24.05
N PHE A 454 7.65 6.57 -25.17
CA PHE A 454 8.23 5.36 -25.77
C PHE A 454 9.68 5.59 -26.24
N HIS A 455 9.93 6.70 -26.94
CA HIS A 455 11.26 7.04 -27.40
C HIS A 455 12.22 7.27 -26.23
N TRP A 456 11.79 8.02 -25.22
CA TRP A 456 12.58 8.22 -24.00
C TRP A 456 12.87 6.91 -23.27
N LEU A 457 11.88 6.02 -23.15
CA LEU A 457 12.07 4.70 -22.55
C LEU A 457 13.06 3.83 -23.31
N HIS A 458 12.97 3.83 -24.63
CA HIS A 458 13.90 3.11 -25.48
C HIS A 458 15.33 3.64 -25.31
N THR A 459 15.50 4.97 -25.31
CA THR A 459 16.81 5.60 -25.09
C THR A 459 17.38 5.27 -23.72
N LEU A 460 16.56 5.29 -22.66
CA LEU A 460 16.98 4.84 -21.33
C LEU A 460 17.38 3.35 -21.32
N TRP A 461 16.58 2.50 -21.96
CA TRP A 461 16.85 1.06 -22.02
C TRP A 461 18.18 0.77 -22.72
N VAL A 462 18.40 1.36 -23.89
CA VAL A 462 19.67 1.23 -24.64
C VAL A 462 20.83 1.75 -23.80
N GLY A 463 20.69 2.93 -23.19
CA GLY A 463 21.74 3.49 -22.33
C GLY A 463 22.11 2.61 -21.13
N VAL A 464 21.13 1.97 -20.48
CA VAL A 464 21.38 1.04 -19.37
C VAL A 464 22.01 -0.28 -19.87
N ALA A 465 21.57 -0.80 -21.01
CA ALA A 465 22.13 -2.01 -21.61
C ALA A 465 23.61 -1.82 -21.99
N ASP A 466 23.94 -0.68 -22.63
CA ASP A 466 25.31 -0.35 -23.02
C ASP A 466 26.24 -0.20 -21.81
N VAL A 467 25.75 0.37 -20.70
CA VAL A 467 26.51 0.48 -19.44
C VAL A 467 26.77 -0.91 -18.81
N ALA A 468 25.79 -1.81 -18.87
CA ALA A 468 25.93 -3.16 -18.34
C ALA A 468 26.96 -3.99 -19.14
N GLU A 469 27.03 -3.78 -20.46
CA GLU A 469 28.00 -4.45 -21.32
C GLU A 469 29.42 -3.84 -21.26
N GLY A 470 29.52 -2.52 -21.02
CA GLY A 470 30.80 -1.80 -20.89
C GLY A 470 31.52 -1.93 -19.54
N GLY A 471 30.87 -2.51 -18.53
CA GLY A 471 31.35 -2.56 -17.12
C GLY A 471 32.55 -3.47 -16.81
N GLY A 472 33.19 -4.09 -17.80
CA GLY A 472 34.36 -4.97 -17.61
C GLY A 472 35.73 -4.32 -17.81
N ALA A 473 35.80 -3.13 -18.42
CA ALA A 473 37.08 -2.48 -18.71
C ALA A 473 37.05 -1.02 -18.27
N ARG A 474 37.16 -0.77 -16.97
CA ARG A 474 37.74 0.48 -16.50
C ARG A 474 39.18 0.51 -17.02
N GLN A 475 39.40 1.12 -18.18
CA GLN A 475 40.70 1.62 -18.58
C GLN A 475 41.13 2.60 -17.50
N THR A 476 41.90 2.12 -16.52
CA THR A 476 42.75 2.96 -15.72
C THR A 476 43.71 3.62 -16.69
N HIS A 477 43.41 4.86 -17.09
CA HIS A 477 44.38 5.75 -17.69
C HIS A 477 45.46 5.95 -16.63
N ARG A 478 46.46 5.07 -16.66
CA ARG A 478 47.72 5.22 -15.95
C ARG A 478 48.39 6.41 -16.61
N GLU A 479 48.30 7.56 -15.95
CA GLU A 479 49.13 8.72 -16.26
C GLU A 479 50.59 8.32 -16.03
N ASP A 480 51.28 7.93 -17.08
CA ASP A 480 52.73 8.05 -17.14
C ASP A 480 53.04 9.49 -17.57
N LYS A 481 53.34 10.34 -16.60
CA LYS A 481 54.22 11.49 -16.75
C LYS A 481 55.07 11.70 -15.51
#